data_AF-A0A3N2HWH2-F1
#
_entry.id   AF-A0A3N2HWH2-F1
#
_cell.length_a   1.000
_cell.length_b   1.000
_cell.length_c   1.000
_cell.angle_alpha   90.00
_cell.angle_beta   90.00
_cell.angle_gamma   90.00
#
_symmetry.space_group_name_H-M   'P 1'
#
loop_
_entity.id
_entity.type
_entity.pdbx_description
1 polymer ?
#
loop_
_entity_poly.entity_id
_entity_poly.type
_entity_poly.pdbx_seq_one_letter_code
_entity_poly.pdbx_strand_id
1 'polypeptide(L)'
;MRQGLLAIAVAVAAVTLSGCSGAAETPSDSPGEAAVSQQQVDALRDGDVTWDEYQTGFAAYQACLSKEGYELVDPHIADDLMDFAVPGAAVESGADDTCYQYNWSKIDDVWQVAHQDTSASARLVAACLEANGITPRQKYTDNVELLNENGIDVSGCPVNG
;
A
#
# COMPACT_ATOMS: atom_id res chain seq x y z
N MET A 1 -28.03 -66.36 49.53
CA MET A 1 -29.12 -65.57 50.14
C MET A 1 -28.81 -64.08 50.01
N ARG A 2 -29.44 -63.38 49.06
CA ARG A 2 -30.17 -62.10 49.26
C ARG A 2 -30.51 -61.50 47.89
N GLN A 3 -31.79 -61.19 47.76
CA GLN A 3 -32.48 -60.58 46.63
C GLN A 3 -32.18 -59.08 46.56
N GLY A 4 -32.42 -58.48 45.38
CA GLY A 4 -32.54 -57.03 45.24
C GLY A 4 -32.63 -56.56 43.80
N LEU A 5 -33.76 -56.84 43.12
CA LEU A 5 -34.15 -56.20 41.85
C LEU A 5 -34.38 -54.70 42.04
N LEU A 6 -33.99 -53.88 41.06
CA LEU A 6 -34.95 -53.07 40.29
C LEU A 6 -34.24 -52.37 39.12
N ALA A 7 -34.68 -52.78 37.92
CA ALA A 7 -34.37 -52.12 36.66
C ALA A 7 -35.24 -50.88 36.50
N ILE A 8 -34.66 -49.81 35.95
CA ILE A 8 -35.41 -48.80 35.20
C ILE A 8 -34.70 -48.67 33.85
N ALA A 9 -35.33 -49.27 32.84
CA ALA A 9 -35.00 -49.07 31.45
C ALA A 9 -35.63 -47.75 30.99
N VAL A 10 -34.83 -46.85 30.45
CA VAL A 10 -35.31 -45.76 29.59
C VAL A 10 -34.67 -45.99 28.23
N ALA A 11 -35.48 -46.48 27.30
CA ALA A 11 -35.16 -46.59 25.90
C ALA A 11 -35.40 -45.22 25.23
N VAL A 12 -34.38 -44.66 24.56
CA VAL A 12 -34.60 -43.58 23.59
C VAL A 12 -33.65 -43.74 22.39
N ALA A 13 -34.31 -44.01 21.26
CA ALA A 13 -33.99 -43.65 19.88
C ALA A 13 -32.65 -44.07 19.25
N ALA A 14 -32.75 -45.06 18.36
CA ALA A 14 -31.86 -45.25 17.24
C ALA A 14 -31.88 -44.01 16.33
N VAL A 15 -30.72 -43.44 16.03
CA VAL A 15 -30.54 -42.53 14.89
C VAL A 15 -29.63 -43.23 13.89
N THR A 16 -30.21 -43.49 12.73
CA THR A 16 -29.62 -44.15 11.57
C THR A 16 -28.46 -43.34 10.99
N LEU A 17 -27.32 -43.98 10.80
CA LEU A 17 -26.25 -43.54 9.90
C LEU A 17 -26.77 -43.59 8.45
N SER A 18 -27.04 -42.43 7.86
CA SER A 18 -27.40 -42.31 6.44
C SER A 18 -26.64 -41.15 5.81
N GLY A 19 -25.78 -41.47 4.84
CA GLY A 19 -25.49 -40.60 3.70
C GLY A 19 -24.46 -39.50 3.90
N CYS A 20 -23.20 -39.83 3.60
CA CYS A 20 -22.16 -38.86 3.24
C CYS A 20 -22.64 -38.09 1.99
N SER A 21 -23.24 -36.93 2.20
CA SER A 21 -23.46 -35.96 1.12
C SER A 21 -22.13 -35.26 0.90
N GLY A 22 -21.53 -35.49 -0.27
CA GLY A 22 -20.34 -34.77 -0.70
C GLY A 22 -20.58 -33.28 -0.57
N ALA A 23 -19.88 -32.65 0.36
CA ALA A 23 -19.66 -31.22 0.29
C ALA A 23 -18.91 -31.00 -1.03
N ALA A 24 -19.59 -30.39 -2.00
CA ALA A 24 -18.89 -29.72 -3.07
C ALA A 24 -17.94 -28.74 -2.38
N GLU A 25 -16.65 -28.99 -2.47
CA GLU A 25 -15.63 -28.01 -2.15
C GLU A 25 -15.85 -26.87 -3.14
N THR A 26 -16.64 -25.88 -2.75
CA THR A 26 -16.61 -24.56 -3.38
C THR A 26 -15.15 -24.13 -3.33
N PRO A 27 -14.51 -23.85 -4.48
CA PRO A 27 -13.24 -23.17 -4.47
C PRO A 27 -13.45 -21.91 -3.65
N SER A 28 -12.78 -21.84 -2.51
CA SER A 28 -12.66 -20.61 -1.76
C SER A 28 -11.78 -19.72 -2.62
N ASP A 29 -12.39 -18.97 -3.55
CA ASP A 29 -11.81 -17.74 -4.05
C ASP A 29 -11.58 -16.88 -2.81
N SER A 30 -10.39 -17.03 -2.21
CA SER A 30 -9.81 -15.92 -1.49
C SER A 30 -9.86 -14.75 -2.46
N PRO A 31 -10.35 -13.56 -2.07
CA PRO A 31 -10.27 -12.38 -2.91
C PRO A 31 -8.82 -12.28 -3.37
N GLY A 32 -8.58 -12.63 -4.63
CA GLY A 32 -7.24 -12.62 -5.19
C GLY A 32 -6.75 -11.19 -5.02
N GLU A 33 -5.57 -11.05 -4.42
CA GLU A 33 -4.85 -9.79 -4.39
C GLU A 33 -4.98 -9.14 -5.78
N ALA A 34 -5.45 -7.89 -5.84
CA ALA A 34 -5.71 -7.23 -7.10
C ALA A 34 -4.47 -7.37 -7.98
N ALA A 35 -4.63 -7.92 -9.18
CA ALA A 35 -3.50 -8.18 -10.05
C ALA A 35 -2.75 -6.86 -10.30
N VAL A 36 -1.45 -6.85 -10.05
CA VAL A 36 -0.57 -5.72 -10.37
C VAL A 36 0.19 -6.00 -11.67
N SER A 37 0.59 -4.95 -12.37
CA SER A 37 1.41 -5.09 -13.58
C SER A 37 2.80 -5.65 -13.26
N GLN A 38 3.42 -6.32 -14.25
CA GLN A 38 4.81 -6.79 -14.12
C GLN A 38 5.78 -5.62 -13.85
N GLN A 39 5.48 -4.43 -14.38
CA GLN A 39 6.26 -3.24 -14.11
C GLN A 39 6.26 -2.86 -12.63
N GLN A 40 5.10 -2.92 -11.95
CA GLN A 40 5.05 -2.68 -10.51
C GLN A 40 5.87 -3.74 -9.75
N VAL A 41 5.78 -5.01 -10.16
CA VAL A 41 6.58 -6.08 -9.57
C VAL A 41 8.08 -5.81 -9.72
N ASP A 42 8.51 -5.36 -10.89
CA ASP A 42 9.93 -5.12 -11.17
C ASP A 42 10.45 -3.88 -10.40
N ALA A 43 9.67 -2.79 -10.38
CA ALA A 43 10.02 -1.54 -9.69
C ALA A 43 10.07 -1.66 -8.16
N LEU A 44 9.43 -2.68 -7.59
CA LEU A 44 9.39 -2.89 -6.15
C LEU A 44 10.38 -3.96 -5.67
N ARG A 45 11.14 -4.56 -6.60
CA ARG A 45 11.92 -5.76 -6.31
C ARG A 45 13.09 -5.52 -5.35
N ASP A 46 13.74 -4.38 -5.43
CA ASP A 46 14.85 -3.99 -4.55
C ASP A 46 14.40 -3.16 -3.33
N GLY A 47 13.11 -2.82 -3.27
CA GLY A 47 12.49 -2.14 -2.15
C GLY A 47 12.60 -0.60 -2.18
N ASP A 48 13.14 -0.02 -3.25
CA ASP A 48 13.21 1.43 -3.44
C ASP A 48 12.68 1.78 -4.84
N VAL A 49 11.76 2.75 -4.92
CA VAL A 49 11.24 3.22 -6.20
C VAL A 49 12.10 4.38 -6.67
N THR A 50 12.72 4.26 -7.85
CA THR A 50 13.42 5.36 -8.50
C THR A 50 12.47 6.33 -9.19
N TRP A 51 12.93 7.55 -9.46
CA TRP A 51 12.14 8.53 -10.20
C TRP A 51 11.70 8.01 -11.58
N ASP A 52 12.60 7.35 -12.32
CA ASP A 52 12.26 6.79 -13.63
C ASP A 52 11.17 5.72 -13.54
N GLU A 53 11.19 4.88 -12.50
CA GLU A 53 10.15 3.87 -12.25
C GLU A 53 8.81 4.53 -11.87
N TYR A 54 8.84 5.57 -11.03
CA TYR A 54 7.68 6.37 -10.68
C TYR A 54 7.02 6.99 -11.92
N GLN A 55 7.80 7.67 -12.76
CA GLN A 55 7.32 8.27 -14.00
C GLN A 55 6.82 7.23 -15.01
N THR A 56 7.51 6.09 -15.13
CA THR A 56 7.08 5.01 -16.02
C THR A 56 5.74 4.45 -15.52
N GLY A 57 5.53 4.33 -14.20
CA GLY A 57 4.26 3.86 -13.62
C GLY A 57 3.13 4.82 -13.94
N PHE A 58 3.37 6.12 -13.75
CA PHE A 58 2.41 7.17 -14.09
C PHE A 58 2.06 7.16 -15.59
N ALA A 59 3.06 7.03 -16.46
CA ALA A 59 2.83 6.97 -17.91
C ALA A 59 2.01 5.73 -18.31
N ALA A 60 2.19 4.59 -17.64
CA ALA A 60 1.39 3.39 -17.87
C ALA A 60 -0.07 3.59 -17.42
N TYR A 61 -0.29 4.26 -16.28
CA TYR A 61 -1.62 4.66 -15.82
C TYR A 61 -2.32 5.60 -16.82
N GLN A 62 -1.64 6.66 -17.28
CA GLN A 62 -2.15 7.57 -18.31
C GLN A 62 -2.50 6.85 -19.60
N ALA A 63 -1.62 5.97 -20.09
CA ALA A 63 -1.86 5.20 -21.30
C ALA A 63 -3.03 4.22 -21.16
N CYS A 64 -3.28 3.70 -19.96
CA CYS A 64 -4.45 2.87 -19.67
C CYS A 64 -5.74 3.69 -19.75
N LEU A 65 -5.80 4.85 -19.08
CA LEU A 65 -6.95 5.74 -19.13
C LEU A 65 -7.27 6.20 -20.56
N SER A 66 -6.23 6.56 -21.34
CA SER A 66 -6.39 7.00 -22.73
C SER A 66 -7.03 5.91 -23.60
N LYS A 67 -6.72 4.64 -23.36
CA LYS A 67 -7.36 3.50 -24.06
C LYS A 67 -8.84 3.36 -23.69
N GLU A 68 -9.22 3.69 -22.47
CA GLU A 68 -10.60 3.75 -22.00
C GLU A 68 -11.33 5.04 -22.45
N GLY A 69 -10.64 5.93 -23.16
CA GLY A 69 -11.21 7.18 -23.69
C GLY A 69 -11.18 8.35 -22.73
N TYR A 70 -10.36 8.29 -21.67
CA TYR A 70 -10.20 9.35 -20.67
C TYR A 70 -8.78 9.90 -20.64
N GLU A 71 -8.63 11.20 -20.40
CA GLU A 71 -7.33 11.86 -20.28
C GLU A 71 -7.24 12.58 -18.93
N LEU A 72 -6.08 12.52 -18.27
CA LEU A 72 -5.83 13.30 -17.05
C LEU A 72 -5.82 14.80 -17.36
N VAL A 73 -6.26 15.59 -16.39
CA VAL A 73 -6.30 17.05 -16.50
C VAL A 73 -5.05 17.65 -15.85
N ASP A 74 -4.37 18.50 -16.62
CA ASP A 74 -3.18 19.26 -16.20
C ASP A 74 -2.07 18.42 -15.53
N PRO A 75 -1.66 17.27 -16.11
CA PRO A 75 -0.62 16.45 -15.51
C PRO A 75 0.73 17.18 -15.55
N HIS A 76 1.32 17.44 -14.40
CA HIS A 76 2.62 18.07 -14.27
C HIS A 76 3.36 17.60 -13.01
N ILE A 77 4.64 17.93 -12.92
CA ILE A 77 5.45 17.64 -11.73
C ILE A 77 5.34 18.84 -10.78
N ALA A 78 4.93 18.60 -9.55
CA ALA A 78 4.95 19.56 -8.46
C ALA A 78 5.89 19.03 -7.37
N ASP A 79 7.02 19.73 -7.17
CA ASP A 79 8.17 19.24 -6.41
C ASP A 79 8.67 17.89 -6.94
N ASP A 80 8.36 16.80 -6.26
CA ASP A 80 8.72 15.41 -6.57
C ASP A 80 7.49 14.51 -6.71
N LEU A 81 6.30 15.10 -6.90
CA LEU A 81 5.05 14.37 -7.09
C LEU A 81 4.44 14.68 -8.47
N MET A 82 3.65 13.74 -8.97
CA MET A 82 2.78 13.99 -10.13
C MET A 82 1.48 14.62 -9.65
N ASP A 83 1.24 15.88 -10.02
CA ASP A 83 -0.02 16.59 -9.76
C ASP A 83 -0.91 16.55 -11.00
N PHE A 84 -2.18 16.22 -10.81
CA PHE A 84 -3.17 16.06 -11.88
C PHE A 84 -4.58 15.97 -11.30
N ALA A 85 -5.58 16.13 -12.15
CA ALA A 85 -6.96 15.80 -11.82
C ALA A 85 -7.52 14.67 -12.69
N VAL A 86 -8.30 13.78 -12.08
CA VAL A 86 -9.01 12.70 -12.77
C VAL A 86 -10.39 13.19 -13.22
N PRO A 87 -10.79 13.03 -14.50
CA PRO A 87 -12.15 13.34 -14.93
C PRO A 87 -13.19 12.53 -14.16
N GLY A 88 -14.27 13.17 -13.71
CA GLY A 88 -15.34 12.49 -12.97
C GLY A 88 -15.93 11.27 -13.69
N ALA A 89 -16.04 11.32 -15.02
CA ALA A 89 -16.51 10.20 -15.83
C ALA A 89 -15.57 8.97 -15.80
N ALA A 90 -14.25 9.17 -15.64
CA ALA A 90 -13.29 8.08 -15.49
C ALA A 90 -13.44 7.40 -14.12
N VAL A 91 -13.71 8.19 -13.07
CA VAL A 91 -14.01 7.69 -11.72
C VAL A 91 -15.34 6.93 -11.71
N GLU A 92 -16.41 7.52 -12.26
CA GLU A 92 -17.75 6.92 -12.30
C GLU A 92 -17.79 5.60 -13.09
N SER A 93 -16.97 5.48 -14.14
CA SER A 93 -16.86 4.25 -14.94
C SER A 93 -16.04 3.14 -14.26
N GLY A 94 -15.24 3.48 -13.24
CA GLY A 94 -14.26 2.57 -12.62
C GLY A 94 -12.97 2.38 -13.43
N ALA A 95 -12.82 3.06 -14.57
CA ALA A 95 -11.60 3.04 -15.37
C ALA A 95 -10.40 3.60 -14.59
N ASP A 96 -10.63 4.66 -13.80
CA ASP A 96 -9.61 5.25 -12.92
C ASP A 96 -9.02 4.22 -11.95
N ASP A 97 -9.84 3.65 -11.07
CA ASP A 97 -9.40 2.66 -10.08
C ASP A 97 -8.75 1.45 -10.77
N THR A 98 -9.35 0.93 -11.84
CA THR A 98 -8.78 -0.22 -12.57
C THR A 98 -7.40 0.09 -13.12
N CYS A 99 -7.23 1.23 -13.81
CA CYS A 99 -5.96 1.62 -14.40
C CYS A 99 -4.92 2.00 -13.36
N TYR A 100 -5.31 2.72 -12.31
CA TYR A 100 -4.44 3.17 -11.22
C TYR A 100 -3.92 1.97 -10.43
N GLN A 101 -4.81 1.08 -9.96
CA GLN A 101 -4.44 -0.09 -9.17
C GLN A 101 -3.51 -1.04 -9.94
N TYR A 102 -3.81 -1.27 -11.22
CA TYR A 102 -3.03 -2.20 -12.02
C TYR A 102 -1.64 -1.65 -12.37
N ASN A 103 -1.53 -0.35 -12.69
CA ASN A 103 -0.30 0.19 -13.28
C ASN A 103 0.60 0.96 -12.30
N TRP A 104 0.06 1.58 -11.25
CA TRP A 104 0.82 2.61 -10.53
C TRP A 104 0.64 2.64 -9.01
N SER A 105 -0.46 2.11 -8.45
CA SER A 105 -0.79 2.33 -7.03
C SER A 105 0.30 1.91 -6.03
N LYS A 106 0.98 0.79 -6.25
CA LYS A 106 2.04 0.32 -5.33
C LYS A 106 3.32 1.11 -5.45
N ILE A 107 3.64 1.54 -6.67
CA ILE A 107 4.77 2.42 -6.94
C ILE A 107 4.52 3.78 -6.27
N ASP A 108 3.31 4.35 -6.42
CA ASP A 108 2.92 5.63 -5.81
C ASP A 108 2.85 5.56 -4.29
N ASP A 109 2.31 4.47 -3.71
CA ASP A 109 2.28 4.25 -2.27
C ASP A 109 3.70 4.33 -1.66
N VAL A 110 4.67 3.62 -2.24
CA VAL A 110 6.06 3.61 -1.77
C VAL A 110 6.69 4.99 -1.97
N TRP A 111 6.48 5.59 -3.14
CA TRP A 111 7.02 6.92 -3.46
C TRP A 111 6.51 7.99 -2.49
N GLN A 112 5.20 8.10 -2.27
CA GLN A 112 4.63 9.10 -1.37
C GLN A 112 5.04 8.89 0.09
N VAL A 113 5.27 7.66 0.54
CA VAL A 113 5.79 7.40 1.89
C VAL A 113 7.24 7.89 2.03
N ALA A 114 8.07 7.70 0.99
CA ALA A 114 9.44 8.17 0.98
C ALA A 114 9.53 9.71 0.86
N HIS A 115 8.55 10.35 0.23
CA HIS A 115 8.53 11.78 -0.09
C HIS A 115 7.46 12.56 0.68
N GLN A 116 7.05 12.06 1.85
CA GLN A 116 5.92 12.57 2.64
C GLN A 116 6.09 14.03 3.14
N ASP A 117 7.32 14.52 3.24
CA ASP A 117 7.63 15.90 3.63
C ASP A 117 8.90 16.39 2.92
N THR A 118 8.72 17.01 1.75
CA THR A 118 9.78 17.62 0.93
C THR A 118 9.84 19.15 1.10
N SER A 119 9.21 19.66 2.16
CA SER A 119 9.16 21.09 2.48
C SER A 119 10.56 21.69 2.68
N ALA A 120 10.65 23.02 2.62
CA ALA A 120 11.88 23.74 2.93
C ALA A 120 12.40 23.41 4.35
N SER A 121 11.50 23.20 5.31
CA SER A 121 11.84 22.79 6.68
C SER A 121 12.46 21.40 6.73
N ALA A 122 11.92 20.45 5.96
CA ALA A 122 12.47 19.10 5.90
C ALA A 122 13.87 19.08 5.26
N ARG A 123 14.07 19.86 4.20
CA ARG A 123 15.39 20.08 3.58
C ARG A 123 16.39 20.70 4.56
N LEU A 124 15.97 21.70 5.33
CA LEU A 124 16.80 22.33 6.37
C LEU A 124 17.24 21.35 7.45
N VAL A 125 16.31 20.51 7.90
CA VAL A 125 16.58 19.48 8.91
C VAL A 125 17.54 18.40 8.37
N ALA A 126 17.32 17.92 7.15
CA ALA A 126 18.23 16.95 6.51
C ALA A 126 19.63 17.54 6.32
N ALA A 127 19.74 18.76 5.78
CA ALA A 127 21.02 19.45 5.60
C ALA A 127 21.75 19.68 6.94
N CYS A 128 20.99 19.93 8.02
CA CYS A 128 21.59 20.06 9.35
C CYS A 128 22.24 18.75 9.84
N LEU A 129 21.56 17.61 9.65
CA LEU A 129 22.13 16.31 10.00
C LEU A 129 23.43 16.05 9.22
N GLU A 130 23.41 16.30 7.91
CA GLU A 130 24.59 16.13 7.05
C GLU A 130 25.77 17.02 7.47
N ALA A 131 25.50 18.28 7.82
CA ALA A 131 26.50 19.22 8.32
C ALA A 131 27.14 18.75 9.64
N ASN A 132 26.44 17.89 10.40
CA ASN A 132 26.94 17.26 11.62
C ASN A 132 27.45 15.83 11.38
N GLY A 133 27.59 15.40 10.13
CA GLY A 133 28.11 14.08 9.76
C GLY A 133 27.14 12.92 10.01
N ILE A 134 25.84 13.21 10.13
CA ILE A 134 24.79 12.21 10.31
C ILE A 134 24.03 12.06 8.99
N THR A 135 23.88 10.83 8.51
CA THR A 135 23.07 10.55 7.33
C THR A 135 21.58 10.73 7.65
N PRO A 136 20.85 11.62 6.95
CA PRO A 136 19.41 11.75 7.12
C PRO A 136 18.67 10.46 6.74
N ARG A 137 17.59 10.18 7.46
CA ARG A 137 16.55 9.22 7.08
C ARG A 137 15.58 9.87 6.08
N GLN A 138 14.75 9.05 5.43
CA GLN A 138 13.79 9.53 4.42
C GLN A 138 12.71 10.45 5.02
N LYS A 139 12.19 10.14 6.22
CA LYS A 139 11.09 10.90 6.81
C LYS A 139 11.58 12.07 7.63
N TYR A 140 10.93 13.22 7.47
CA TYR A 140 11.17 14.42 8.28
C TYR A 140 11.09 14.13 9.79
N THR A 141 10.07 13.40 10.25
CA THR A 141 9.91 13.06 11.67
C THR A 141 11.08 12.28 12.22
N ASP A 142 11.63 11.36 11.43
CA ASP A 142 12.76 10.53 11.84
C ASP A 142 14.05 11.35 11.85
N ASN A 143 14.15 12.36 10.98
CA ASN A 143 15.25 13.31 11.00
C ASN A 143 15.17 14.28 12.19
N VAL A 144 13.97 14.70 12.59
CA VAL A 144 13.78 15.48 13.82
C VAL A 144 14.16 14.64 15.05
N GLU A 145 13.82 13.34 15.06
CA GLU A 145 14.27 12.42 16.11
C GLU A 145 15.80 12.33 16.14
N LEU A 146 16.46 12.15 14.99
CA LEU A 146 17.93 12.14 14.92
C LEU A 146 18.56 13.42 15.46
N LEU A 147 18.00 14.60 15.15
CA LEU A 147 18.48 15.87 15.72
C LEU A 147 18.38 15.84 17.26
N ASN A 148 17.25 15.41 17.80
CA ASN A 148 17.03 15.32 19.25
C ASN A 148 17.95 14.31 19.93
N GLU A 149 18.11 13.11 19.36
CA GLU A 149 18.99 12.05 19.86
C GLU A 149 20.45 12.49 19.93
N ASN A 150 20.86 13.37 19.02
CA ASN A 150 22.23 13.90 18.94
C ASN A 150 22.39 15.28 19.58
N GLY A 151 21.32 15.84 20.18
CA GLY A 151 21.36 17.14 20.83
C GLY A 151 21.68 18.31 19.88
N ILE A 152 21.27 18.21 18.61
CA ILE A 152 21.52 19.21 17.57
C ILE A 152 20.34 20.18 17.51
N ASP A 153 20.62 21.47 17.67
CA ASP A 153 19.63 22.55 17.51
C ASP A 153 19.61 23.03 16.05
N VAL A 154 18.44 22.94 15.41
CA VAL A 154 18.26 23.35 14.01
C VAL A 154 18.58 24.83 13.76
N SER A 155 18.46 25.68 14.78
CA SER A 155 18.77 27.11 14.69
C SER A 155 20.27 27.41 14.51
N GLY A 156 21.14 26.45 14.85
CA GLY A 156 22.58 26.54 14.67
C GLY A 156 23.08 26.03 13.31
N CYS A 157 22.20 25.50 12.47
CA CYS A 157 22.61 24.84 11.23
C CYS A 157 22.84 25.84 10.09
N PRO A 158 23.76 25.54 9.16
CA PRO A 158 24.02 26.42 8.03
C PRO A 158 22.76 26.56 7.16
N VAL A 159 22.31 27.80 6.94
CA VAL A 159 21.24 28.12 5.99
C VAL A 159 21.79 28.18 4.56
N ASN A 160 22.15 27.03 4.00
CA ASN A 160 22.38 26.94 2.55
C ASN A 160 21.06 26.50 1.93
N GLY A 161 20.23 27.48 1.58
CA GLY A 161 18.97 27.29 0.85
C GLY A 161 19.19 27.02 -0.63
#